data_AF-A0A1F4U421-F1
#
_entry.id   AF-A0A1F4U421-F1
#
_cell.length_a   1.000
_cell.length_b   1.000
_cell.length_c   1.000
_cell.angle_alpha   90.00
_cell.angle_beta   90.00
_cell.angle_gamma   90.00
#
_symmetry.space_group_name_H-M   'P 1'
#
loop_
_entity.id
_entity.type
_entity.pdbx_description
1 polymer ?
#
loop_
_entity_poly.entity_id
_entity_poly.type
_entity_poly.pdbx_seq_one_letter_code
_entity_poly.pdbx_strand_id
1 'polypeptide(L)'
;MGIGEIEKKILEQAGKEAAKIEAEAGEALARLNEAHRKKLEEMKADAAKENRVKIKALAHSVLVPARLSAKRALLEEKQKIMGAIYLEIGEEKKIGRAELNLIREKSEIKAAEILFR
;
A
#
# COMPACT_ATOMS: atom_id res chain seq x y z
N MET A 1 51.80 59.94 -8.39
CA MET A 1 50.48 59.30 -8.40
C MET A 1 49.46 60.36 -8.08
N GLY A 2 48.54 60.62 -9.01
CA GLY A 2 47.47 61.62 -8.80
C GLY A 2 46.27 61.02 -8.05
N ILE A 3 45.48 61.87 -7.38
CA ILE A 3 44.27 61.46 -6.65
C ILE A 3 43.33 60.61 -7.52
N GLY A 4 43.17 60.96 -8.80
CA GLY A 4 42.32 60.20 -9.73
C GLY A 4 42.82 58.79 -10.08
N GLU A 5 44.13 58.51 -10.00
CA GLU A 5 44.66 57.16 -10.20
C GLU A 5 44.42 56.26 -8.98
N ILE A 6 44.40 56.87 -7.78
CA ILE A 6 44.10 56.19 -6.52
C ILE A 6 42.61 55.84 -6.47
N GLU A 7 41.72 56.77 -6.80
CA GLU A 7 40.28 56.51 -6.91
C GLU A 7 39.96 55.38 -7.88
N LYS A 8 40.63 55.35 -9.04
CA LYS A 8 40.40 54.30 -10.05
C LYS A 8 40.80 52.91 -9.55
N LYS A 9 41.90 52.80 -8.81
CA LYS A 9 42.33 51.53 -8.19
C LYS A 9 41.40 51.08 -7.07
N ILE A 10 40.88 52.01 -6.27
CA ILE A 10 39.90 51.72 -5.21
C ILE A 10 38.61 51.18 -5.83
N LEU A 11 38.11 51.80 -6.89
CA LEU A 11 36.92 51.33 -7.60
C LEU A 11 37.13 49.96 -8.27
N GLU A 12 38.30 49.70 -8.85
CA GLU A 12 38.64 48.38 -9.40
C GLU A 12 38.71 47.29 -8.32
N GLN A 13 39.26 47.59 -7.14
CA GLN A 13 39.29 46.63 -6.03
C GLN A 13 37.88 46.37 -5.48
N ALA A 14 37.09 47.41 -5.27
CA ALA A 14 35.71 47.30 -4.81
C ALA A 14 34.85 46.49 -5.80
N GLY A 15 35.01 46.71 -7.10
CA GLY A 15 34.32 45.92 -8.13
C GLY A 15 34.72 44.44 -8.12
N LYS A 16 35.99 44.12 -7.89
CA LYS A 16 36.47 42.73 -7.77
C LYS A 16 35.97 42.04 -6.50
N GLU A 17 35.90 42.76 -5.38
CA GLU A 17 35.33 42.23 -4.13
C GLU A 17 33.82 42.02 -4.24
N ALA A 18 33.08 42.96 -4.84
CA ALA A 18 31.65 42.79 -5.08
C ALA A 18 31.36 41.56 -5.97
N ALA A 19 32.11 41.38 -7.05
CA ALA A 19 31.97 40.21 -7.92
C ALA A 19 32.27 38.88 -7.20
N LYS A 20 33.25 38.86 -6.28
CA LYS A 20 33.53 37.69 -5.44
C LYS A 20 32.37 37.38 -4.49
N ILE A 21 31.83 38.40 -3.83
CA ILE A 21 30.72 38.25 -2.89
C ILE A 21 29.47 37.71 -3.62
N GLU A 22 29.17 38.24 -4.81
CA GLU A 22 28.05 37.75 -5.62
C GLU A 22 28.23 36.30 -6.06
N ALA A 23 29.44 35.90 -6.46
CA ALA A 23 29.73 34.52 -6.84
C ALA A 23 29.58 33.56 -5.65
N GLU A 24 30.14 33.91 -4.49
CA GLU A 24 30.05 33.10 -3.27
C GLU A 24 28.60 32.99 -2.75
N ALA A 25 27.83 34.09 -2.80
CA ALA A 25 26.42 34.08 -2.44
C ALA A 25 25.58 33.23 -3.41
N GLY A 26 25.88 33.30 -4.71
CA GLY A 26 25.26 32.46 -5.74
C GLY A 26 25.50 30.98 -5.52
N GLU A 27 26.75 30.59 -5.21
CA GLU A 27 27.09 29.21 -4.87
C GLU A 27 26.40 28.73 -3.58
N ALA A 28 26.36 29.57 -2.55
CA ALA A 28 25.69 29.25 -1.29
C ALA A 28 24.18 29.02 -1.50
N LEU A 29 23.53 29.87 -2.30
CA LEU A 29 22.11 29.71 -2.67
C LEU A 29 21.88 28.44 -3.50
N ALA A 30 22.77 28.12 -4.45
CA ALA A 30 22.67 26.90 -5.23
C ALA A 30 22.76 25.65 -4.35
N ARG A 31 23.71 25.61 -3.41
CA ARG A 31 23.87 24.51 -2.43
C ARG A 31 22.64 24.39 -1.52
N LEU A 32 22.10 25.52 -1.06
CA LEU A 32 20.89 25.54 -0.23
C LEU A 32 19.68 24.98 -0.99
N ASN A 33 19.50 25.39 -2.25
CA ASN A 33 18.42 24.90 -3.11
C ASN A 33 18.53 23.39 -3.38
N GLU A 34 19.75 22.88 -3.58
CA GLU A 34 19.97 21.45 -3.76
C GLU A 34 19.65 20.67 -2.47
N ALA A 35 20.05 21.18 -1.30
CA ALA A 35 19.73 20.58 -0.01
C ALA A 35 18.22 20.58 0.26
N HIS A 36 17.52 21.67 -0.05
CA HIS A 36 16.06 21.73 0.04
C HIS A 36 15.38 20.72 -0.88
N ARG A 37 15.83 20.59 -2.14
CA ARG A 37 15.30 19.59 -3.07
C ARG A 37 15.48 18.17 -2.54
N LYS A 38 16.68 17.81 -2.06
CA LYS A 38 16.95 16.48 -1.50
C LYS A 38 16.03 16.18 -0.31
N LYS A 39 15.93 17.11 0.64
CA LYS A 39 15.07 16.94 1.82
C LYS A 39 13.59 16.83 1.45
N LEU A 40 13.15 17.57 0.43
CA LEU A 40 11.77 17.52 -0.04
C LEU A 40 11.44 16.18 -0.73
N GLU A 41 12.39 15.60 -1.46
CA GLU A 41 12.25 14.26 -2.03
C GLU A 41 12.27 13.17 -0.95
N GLU A 42 13.13 13.29 0.07
CA GLU A 42 13.14 12.39 1.24
C GLU A 42 11.78 12.41 1.97
N MET A 43 11.25 13.60 2.26
CA MET A 43 9.94 13.75 2.90
C MET A 43 8.80 13.14 2.08
N LYS A 44 8.83 13.31 0.74
CA LYS A 44 7.85 12.66 -0.15
C LYS A 44 7.96 11.14 -0.10
N ALA A 45 9.18 10.60 -0.11
CA ALA A 45 9.42 9.16 -0.05
C ALA A 45 8.92 8.56 1.26
N ASP A 46 9.18 9.24 2.38
CA ASP A 46 8.71 8.83 3.71
C ASP A 46 7.18 8.88 3.81
N ALA A 47 6.55 9.96 3.34
CA ALA A 47 5.10 10.07 3.30
C ALA A 47 4.46 8.96 2.43
N ALA A 48 5.08 8.64 1.29
CA ALA A 48 4.61 7.56 0.42
C ALA A 48 4.72 6.18 1.12
N LYS A 49 5.80 5.93 1.86
CA LYS A 49 5.99 4.69 2.62
C LYS A 49 4.95 4.57 3.74
N GLU A 50 4.72 5.63 4.50
CA GLU A 50 3.74 5.65 5.58
C GLU A 50 2.31 5.45 5.05
N ASN A 51 1.95 6.09 3.94
CA ASN A 51 0.65 5.91 3.30
C ASN A 51 0.45 4.47 2.83
N ARG A 52 1.48 3.81 2.27
CA ARG A 52 1.39 2.39 1.90
C ARG A 52 1.13 1.49 3.11
N VAL A 53 1.75 1.77 4.25
CA VAL A 53 1.50 1.02 5.49
C VAL A 53 0.06 1.22 5.97
N LYS A 54 -0.44 2.47 6.00
CA LYS A 54 -1.82 2.78 6.38
C LYS A 54 -2.84 2.10 5.47
N ILE A 55 -2.62 2.12 4.15
CA ILE A 55 -3.49 1.44 3.18
C ILE A 55 -3.50 -0.08 3.43
N LYS A 56 -2.34 -0.70 3.66
CA LYS A 56 -2.27 -2.14 3.97
C LYS A 56 -2.98 -2.48 5.27
N ALA A 57 -2.80 -1.66 6.32
CA ALA A 57 -3.48 -1.84 7.59
C ALA A 57 -5.01 -1.74 7.43
N LEU A 58 -5.48 -0.76 6.65
CA LEU A 58 -6.91 -0.56 6.37
C LEU A 58 -7.50 -1.70 5.53
N ALA A 59 -6.75 -2.21 4.55
CA ALA A 59 -7.13 -3.39 3.78
C ALA A 59 -7.25 -4.63 4.69
N HIS A 60 -6.32 -4.82 5.62
CA HIS A 60 -6.38 -5.92 6.59
C HIS A 60 -7.52 -5.77 7.59
N SER A 61 -7.87 -4.56 8.03
CA SER A 61 -8.94 -4.35 9.01
C SER A 61 -10.34 -4.37 8.40
N VAL A 62 -10.50 -4.00 7.12
CA VAL A 62 -11.82 -3.89 6.47
C VAL A 62 -12.05 -5.01 5.45
N LEU A 63 -11.15 -5.16 4.46
CA LEU A 63 -11.38 -6.05 3.33
C LEU A 63 -11.25 -7.52 3.73
N VAL A 64 -10.32 -7.86 4.62
CA VAL A 64 -10.13 -9.25 5.06
C VAL A 64 -11.35 -9.76 5.84
N PRO A 65 -11.88 -9.05 6.88
CA PRO A 65 -13.11 -9.47 7.54
C PRO A 65 -14.31 -9.52 6.62
N ALA A 66 -14.48 -8.54 5.72
CA ALA A 66 -15.57 -8.56 4.74
C ALA A 66 -15.51 -9.79 3.82
N ARG A 67 -14.32 -10.14 3.33
CA ARG A 67 -14.11 -11.33 2.50
C ARG A 67 -14.37 -12.63 3.27
N LEU A 68 -13.95 -12.71 4.53
CA LEU A 68 -14.23 -13.86 5.39
C LEU A 68 -15.72 -14.00 5.67
N SER A 69 -16.42 -12.89 5.93
CA SER A 69 -17.87 -12.87 6.12
C SER A 69 -18.61 -13.34 4.86
N ALA A 70 -18.23 -12.84 3.68
CA ALA A 70 -18.80 -13.28 2.41
C ALA A 70 -18.54 -14.77 2.14
N LYS A 71 -17.32 -15.26 2.42
CA LYS A 71 -16.99 -16.68 2.30
C LYS A 71 -17.84 -17.53 3.24
N ARG A 72 -18.05 -17.08 4.48
CA ARG A 72 -18.89 -17.77 5.45
C ARG A 72 -20.34 -17.86 4.97
N ALA A 73 -20.91 -16.74 4.51
CA ALA A 73 -22.28 -16.72 3.98
C ALA A 73 -22.47 -17.69 2.81
N LEU A 74 -21.50 -17.73 1.87
CA LEU A 74 -21.53 -18.68 0.76
C LEU A 74 -21.47 -20.14 1.21
N LEU A 75 -20.65 -20.46 2.22
CA LEU A 75 -20.54 -21.81 2.75
C LEU A 75 -21.82 -22.24 3.50
N GLU A 76 -22.41 -21.34 4.28
CA GLU A 76 -23.68 -21.58 4.97
C GLU A 76 -24.82 -21.83 3.97
N GLU A 77 -24.89 -21.04 2.90
CA GLU A 77 -25.91 -21.23 1.86
C GLU A 77 -25.70 -22.53 1.08
N LYS A 78 -24.44 -22.88 0.77
CA LYS A 78 -24.10 -24.17 0.16
C LYS A 78 -24.51 -25.34 1.06
N GLN A 79 -24.28 -25.24 2.37
CA GLN A 79 -24.70 -26.27 3.32
C GLN A 79 -26.22 -26.43 3.34
N LYS A 80 -26.99 -25.34 3.31
CA LYS A 80 -28.46 -25.41 3.23
C LYS A 80 -28.93 -26.11 1.97
N ILE A 81 -28.37 -25.75 0.80
CA ILE A 81 -28.72 -26.37 -0.48
C ILE A 81 -28.40 -27.87 -0.46
N MET A 82 -27.21 -28.25 -0.01
CA MET A 82 -26.83 -29.66 0.11
C MET A 82 -27.76 -30.41 1.09
N GLY A 83 -28.12 -29.79 2.21
CA GLY A 83 -29.08 -30.35 3.17
C GLY A 83 -30.44 -30.60 2.54
N ALA A 84 -30.95 -29.66 1.75
CA ALA A 84 -32.21 -29.81 1.02
C ALA A 84 -32.15 -30.96 0.00
N ILE A 85 -31.07 -31.03 -0.79
CA ILE A 85 -30.85 -32.11 -1.76
C ILE A 85 -30.81 -33.48 -1.05
N TYR A 86 -30.13 -33.58 0.09
CA TYR A 86 -30.08 -34.84 0.83
C TYR A 86 -31.44 -35.24 1.38
N LEU A 87 -32.25 -34.29 1.85
CA LEU A 87 -33.62 -34.57 2.29
C LEU A 87 -34.48 -35.09 1.13
N GLU A 88 -34.46 -34.42 -0.02
CA GLU A 88 -35.17 -34.86 -1.23
C GLU A 88 -34.76 -36.27 -1.66
N ILE A 89 -33.44 -36.57 -1.69
CA ILE A 89 -32.94 -37.92 -2.01
C ILE A 89 -33.45 -38.97 -1.01
N GLY A 90 -33.53 -38.62 0.27
CA GLY A 90 -34.06 -39.51 1.30
C GLY A 90 -35.52 -39.87 1.09
N GLU A 91 -36.32 -38.86 0.74
CA GLU A 91 -37.74 -39.00 0.46
C GLU A 91 -37.98 -39.81 -0.83
N GLU A 92 -37.29 -39.48 -1.93
CA GLU A 92 -37.44 -40.16 -3.22
C GLU A 92 -37.01 -41.63 -3.16
N LYS A 93 -35.87 -41.92 -2.52
CA LYS A 93 -35.29 -43.26 -2.50
C LYS A 93 -35.72 -44.09 -1.29
N LYS A 94 -36.57 -43.56 -0.40
CA LYS A 94 -37.01 -44.19 0.86
C LYS A 94 -35.84 -44.68 1.72
N ILE A 95 -34.77 -43.90 1.76
CA ILE A 95 -33.52 -44.25 2.46
C ILE A 95 -33.66 -43.84 3.92
N GLY A 96 -33.25 -44.71 4.85
CA GLY A 96 -33.25 -44.39 6.28
C GLY A 96 -32.20 -43.33 6.64
N ARG A 97 -32.44 -42.57 7.72
CA ARG A 97 -31.53 -41.50 8.19
C ARG A 97 -30.07 -41.94 8.35
N ALA A 98 -29.82 -43.18 8.75
CA ALA A 98 -28.48 -43.72 8.94
C ALA A 98 -27.68 -43.83 7.63
N GLU A 99 -28.28 -44.35 6.56
CA GLU A 99 -27.65 -44.46 5.24
C GLU A 99 -27.45 -43.08 4.60
N LEU A 100 -28.41 -42.17 4.83
CA LEU A 100 -28.36 -40.81 4.32
C LEU A 100 -27.21 -40.00 4.94
N ASN A 101 -26.97 -40.17 6.24
CA ASN A 101 -25.82 -39.58 6.93
C ASN A 101 -24.48 -40.11 6.38
N LEU A 102 -24.44 -41.40 6.01
CA LEU A 102 -23.24 -42.05 5.48
C LEU A 102 -22.91 -41.55 4.05
N ILE A 103 -23.93 -41.30 3.23
CA ILE A 103 -23.80 -40.65 1.91
C ILE A 103 -23.30 -39.21 2.08
N ARG A 104 -23.84 -38.49 3.06
CA ARG A 104 -23.46 -37.11 3.37
C ARG A 104 -22.00 -37.02 3.82
N GLU A 105 -21.54 -37.83 4.77
CA GLU A 105 -20.13 -37.85 5.19
C GLU A 105 -19.19 -38.12 4.02
N LYS A 106 -19.47 -39.15 3.20
CA LYS A 106 -18.61 -39.48 2.04
C LYS A 106 -18.56 -38.35 1.01
N SER A 107 -19.69 -37.68 0.79
CA SER A 107 -19.79 -36.58 -0.16
C SER A 107 -19.12 -35.31 0.36
N GLU A 108 -19.29 -34.99 1.64
CA GLU A 108 -18.67 -33.83 2.29
C GLU A 108 -17.14 -33.98 2.35
N ILE A 109 -16.63 -35.17 2.67
CA ILE A 109 -15.18 -35.48 2.63
C ILE A 109 -14.64 -35.27 1.22
N LYS A 110 -15.30 -35.81 0.19
CA LYS A 110 -14.86 -35.69 -1.19
C LYS A 110 -14.94 -34.24 -1.71
N ALA A 111 -15.94 -33.48 -1.27
CA ALA A 111 -16.04 -32.05 -1.57
C ALA A 111 -14.93 -31.23 -0.89
N ALA A 112 -14.55 -31.59 0.35
CA ALA A 112 -13.45 -30.96 1.06
C ALA A 112 -12.10 -31.24 0.38
N GLU A 113 -11.85 -32.47 -0.07
CA GLU A 113 -10.63 -32.82 -0.83
C GLU A 113 -10.46 -32.00 -2.12
N ILE A 114 -11.56 -31.65 -2.81
CA ILE A 114 -11.53 -30.83 -4.02
C ILE A 114 -11.30 -29.35 -3.70
N LEU A 115 -11.86 -28.86 -2.57
CA LEU A 115 -11.81 -27.45 -2.20
C LEU A 115 -10.53 -27.02 -1.49
N PHE A 116 -9.81 -27.97 -0.87
CA PHE A 116 -8.63 -27.71 -0.03
C PHE A 116 -7.34 -28.41 -0.50
N ARG A 117 -7.34 -29.03 -1.68
CA ARG A 117 -6.14 -29.32 -2.46
C ARG A 117 -5.69 -28.07 -3.23
#